data_AF-A0A1X7TWW6-F1
#
_entry.id   AF-A0A1X7TWW6-F1
#
_cell.length_a   1.000
_cell.length_b   1.000
_cell.length_c   1.000
_cell.angle_alpha   90.00
_cell.angle_beta   90.00
_cell.angle_gamma   90.00
#
_symmetry.space_group_name_H-M   'P 1'
#
loop_
_entity.id
_entity.type
_entity.pdbx_description
1 polymer ?
#
loop_
_entity_poly.entity_id
_entity_poly.type
_entity_poly.pdbx_seq_one_letter_code
_entity_poly.pdbx_strand_id
1 'polypeptide(L)'
;LLSVQGEREREEQVRKATADFTIMSMDGTEVSPDVKAMYESIKKHHAKKWAFFEIDRSKRVVLTQSGEGRDITKREEDKKIFEGEVKAKLRDDQPLYILYDFEFTTKEGRLIEKIAFITWVSDRAPIRDKMSYSSTKDAVKKCFDGLSNEFKLNNIGDADYDTLADEVERKA
;
A
#
# COMPACT_ATOMS: atom_id res chain seq x y z
N LEU A 1 4.39 -25.96 33.62
CA LEU A 1 5.49 -24.97 33.76
C LEU A 1 6.40 -24.96 32.54
N LEU A 2 6.89 -26.12 32.05
CA LEU A 2 7.74 -26.22 30.85
C LEU A 2 7.07 -25.70 29.55
N SER A 3 5.76 -25.88 29.36
CA SER A 3 5.05 -25.37 28.16
C SER A 3 4.97 -23.84 28.07
N VAL A 4 4.82 -23.16 29.21
CA VAL A 4 4.72 -21.68 29.29
C VAL A 4 6.08 -21.00 29.07
N GLN A 5 7.17 -21.75 29.24
CA GLN A 5 8.54 -21.28 29.01
C GLN A 5 8.90 -21.38 27.53
N GLY A 6 8.51 -22.49 26.86
CA GLY A 6 8.66 -22.65 25.41
C GLY A 6 7.78 -21.71 24.58
N GLU A 7 6.57 -21.36 25.05
CA GLU A 7 5.73 -20.34 24.42
C GLU A 7 6.35 -18.94 24.54
N ARG A 8 6.88 -18.56 25.71
CA ARG A 8 7.57 -17.28 25.90
C ARG A 8 8.84 -17.16 25.08
N GLU A 9 9.63 -18.23 24.97
CA GLU A 9 10.84 -18.22 24.14
C GLU A 9 10.50 -18.15 22.64
N ARG A 10 9.41 -18.78 22.20
CA ARG A 10 8.88 -18.60 20.83
C ARG A 10 8.36 -17.19 20.60
N GLU A 11 7.58 -16.62 21.52
CA GLU A 11 7.09 -15.23 21.43
C GLU A 11 8.24 -14.22 21.45
N GLU A 12 9.28 -14.48 22.24
CA GLU A 12 10.47 -13.64 22.31
C GLU A 12 11.34 -13.78 21.05
N GLN A 13 11.51 -14.98 20.50
CA GLN A 13 12.18 -15.19 19.21
C GLN A 13 11.39 -14.59 18.05
N VAL A 14 10.06 -14.71 18.04
CA VAL A 14 9.18 -14.05 17.08
C VAL A 14 9.29 -12.54 17.23
N ARG A 15 9.24 -11.98 18.45
CA ARG A 15 9.45 -10.55 18.69
C ARG A 15 10.83 -10.07 18.22
N LYS A 16 11.89 -10.83 18.47
CA LYS A 16 13.26 -10.48 18.08
C LYS A 16 13.43 -10.52 16.55
N ALA A 17 12.92 -11.57 15.91
CA ALA A 17 12.89 -11.68 14.44
C ALA A 17 12.01 -10.59 13.79
N THR A 18 10.93 -10.18 14.46
CA THR A 18 10.05 -9.08 14.03
C THR A 18 10.73 -7.72 14.21
N ALA A 19 11.48 -7.53 15.31
CA ALA A 19 12.25 -6.32 15.60
C ALA A 19 13.40 -6.11 14.60
N ASP A 20 14.08 -7.18 14.16
CA ASP A 20 15.13 -7.11 13.14
C ASP A 20 14.59 -6.73 11.74
N PHE A 21 13.27 -6.80 11.53
CA PHE A 21 12.61 -6.37 10.29
C PHE A 21 11.85 -5.04 10.42
N THR A 22 11.91 -4.41 11.59
CA THR A 22 11.14 -3.19 11.87
C THR A 22 11.81 -1.98 11.22
N ILE A 23 11.23 -1.49 10.13
CA ILE A 23 11.70 -0.26 9.46
C ILE A 23 11.13 0.95 10.20
N MET A 24 11.99 1.90 10.56
CA MET A 24 11.59 3.15 11.20
C MET A 24 11.78 4.35 10.26
N SER A 25 10.81 5.26 10.33
CA SER A 25 10.82 6.57 9.71
C SER A 25 11.65 7.59 10.52
N MET A 26 12.04 8.68 9.88
CA MET A 26 12.75 9.80 10.52
C MET A 26 11.96 10.44 11.67
N ASP A 27 10.63 10.41 11.62
CA ASP A 27 9.75 10.95 12.67
C ASP A 27 9.45 9.94 13.80
N GLY A 28 10.12 8.78 13.79
CA GLY A 28 9.96 7.69 14.75
C GLY A 28 8.77 6.78 14.46
N THR A 29 8.14 6.89 13.29
CA THR A 29 7.04 6.01 12.89
C THR A 29 7.54 4.63 12.49
N GLU A 30 6.97 3.60 13.10
CA GLU A 30 7.29 2.19 12.86
C GLU A 30 6.51 1.66 11.65
N VAL A 31 7.12 0.87 10.77
CA VAL A 31 6.41 0.21 9.68
C VAL A 31 6.14 -1.25 10.05
N SER A 32 4.85 -1.65 10.10
CA SER A 32 4.48 -3.04 10.42
C SER A 32 5.06 -4.01 9.37
N PRO A 33 5.57 -5.19 9.79
CA PRO A 33 5.98 -6.25 8.86
C PRO A 33 4.88 -6.65 7.87
N ASP A 34 3.61 -6.49 8.25
CA ASP A 34 2.45 -6.77 7.40
C ASP A 34 2.47 -5.96 6.11
N VAL A 35 3.09 -4.78 6.11
CA VAL A 35 3.23 -3.92 4.93
C VAL A 35 4.06 -4.63 3.85
N LYS A 36 5.21 -5.21 4.24
CA LYS A 36 6.03 -5.98 3.31
C LYS A 36 5.34 -7.28 2.90
N ALA A 37 4.79 -8.02 3.86
CA ALA A 37 4.11 -9.28 3.58
C ALA A 37 2.95 -9.10 2.59
N MET A 38 2.21 -8.00 2.72
CA MET A 38 1.13 -7.64 1.80
C MET A 38 1.67 -7.34 0.40
N TYR A 39 2.72 -6.51 0.28
CA TYR A 39 3.34 -6.24 -1.02
C TYR A 39 3.85 -7.51 -1.71
N GLU A 40 4.50 -8.42 -0.98
CA GLU A 40 4.95 -9.69 -1.53
C GLU A 40 3.79 -10.59 -1.98
N SER A 41 2.67 -10.57 -1.25
CA SER A 41 1.47 -11.34 -1.58
C SER A 41 0.82 -10.86 -2.88
N ILE A 42 0.78 -9.54 -3.11
CA ILE A 42 0.33 -8.96 -4.37
C ILE A 42 1.31 -9.34 -5.50
N LYS A 43 2.62 -9.13 -5.28
CA LYS A 43 3.67 -9.33 -6.29
C LYS A 43 3.81 -10.76 -6.81
N LYS A 44 3.64 -11.78 -5.97
CA LYS A 44 3.88 -13.18 -6.35
C LYS A 44 2.65 -13.90 -6.88
N HIS A 45 1.46 -13.47 -6.48
CA HIS A 45 0.24 -14.27 -6.67
C HIS A 45 -0.99 -13.45 -7.08
N HIS A 46 -0.86 -12.13 -7.30
CA HIS A 46 -2.01 -11.23 -7.48
C HIS A 46 -3.08 -11.46 -6.39
N ALA A 47 -2.64 -11.88 -5.19
CA ALA A 47 -3.54 -12.40 -4.16
C ALA A 47 -4.49 -11.34 -3.60
N LYS A 48 -4.11 -10.07 -3.73
CA LYS A 48 -4.92 -8.91 -3.39
C LYS A 48 -4.88 -7.90 -4.53
N LYS A 49 -6.02 -7.29 -4.83
CA LYS A 49 -6.13 -6.26 -5.87
C LYS A 49 -5.67 -4.89 -5.39
N TRP A 50 -5.92 -4.62 -4.11
CA TRP A 50 -5.51 -3.39 -3.44
C TRP A 50 -5.32 -3.62 -1.95
N ALA A 51 -4.54 -2.76 -1.30
CA ALA A 51 -4.36 -2.74 0.15
C ALA A 51 -4.21 -1.30 0.66
N PHE A 52 -4.81 -1.00 1.82
CA PHE A 52 -4.74 0.28 2.49
C PHE A 52 -3.90 0.19 3.76
N PHE A 53 -3.04 1.18 3.95
CA PHE A 53 -2.23 1.33 5.14
C PHE A 53 -2.41 2.72 5.75
N GLU A 54 -2.50 2.76 7.07
CA GLU A 54 -2.66 4.01 7.82
C GLU A 54 -1.63 4.08 8.95
N ILE A 55 -1.24 5.29 9.32
CA ILE A 55 -0.45 5.56 10.53
C ILE A 55 -1.41 5.65 11.71
N ASP A 56 -1.28 4.72 12.65
CA ASP A 56 -2.09 4.72 13.88
C ASP A 56 -1.65 5.78 14.90
N ARG A 57 -2.37 5.86 16.02
CA ARG A 57 -2.03 6.80 17.12
C ARG A 57 -0.69 6.49 17.80
N SER A 58 -0.20 5.27 17.68
CA SER A 58 1.07 4.80 18.25
C SER A 58 2.25 5.05 17.31
N LYS A 59 2.04 5.81 16.22
CA LYS A 59 3.02 6.01 15.15
C LYS A 59 3.47 4.68 14.55
N ARG A 60 2.51 3.85 14.14
CA ARG A 60 2.77 2.61 13.40
C ARG A 60 1.98 2.61 12.10
N VAL A 61 2.64 2.32 10.98
CA VAL A 61 1.99 2.02 9.71
C VAL A 61 1.41 0.61 9.80
N VAL A 62 0.10 0.50 9.70
CA VAL A 62 -0.64 -0.76 9.83
C VAL A 62 -1.51 -1.01 8.59
N LEU A 63 -1.67 -2.28 8.22
CA LEU A 63 -2.65 -2.70 7.22
C LEU A 63 -4.06 -2.52 7.80
N THR A 64 -4.91 -1.74 7.14
CA THR A 64 -6.29 -1.51 7.60
C THR A 64 -7.32 -2.30 6.81
N GLN A 65 -7.11 -2.45 5.50
CA GLN A 65 -8.02 -3.18 4.62
C GLN A 65 -7.29 -3.68 3.38
N SER A 66 -7.81 -4.74 2.76
CA SER A 66 -7.36 -5.19 1.44
C SER A 66 -8.54 -5.78 0.65
N GLY A 67 -8.45 -5.72 -0.68
CA GLY A 67 -9.40 -6.35 -1.59
C GLY A 67 -8.83 -7.63 -2.16
N GLU A 68 -9.66 -8.66 -2.33
CA GLU A 68 -9.26 -9.93 -2.93
C GLU A 68 -8.73 -9.74 -4.36
N GLY A 69 -7.76 -10.58 -4.74
CA GLY A 69 -7.29 -10.70 -6.12
C GLY A 69 -8.41 -11.09 -7.07
N ARG A 70 -8.33 -10.61 -8.31
CA ARG A 70 -9.32 -10.87 -9.36
C ARG A 70 -8.61 -10.94 -10.70
N ASP A 71 -8.87 -12.00 -11.46
CA ASP A 71 -8.35 -12.15 -12.82
C ASP A 71 -9.12 -11.20 -13.75
N ILE A 72 -8.54 -10.03 -14.03
CA ILE A 72 -9.20 -8.95 -14.78
C ILE A 72 -8.21 -8.37 -15.78
N THR A 73 -8.48 -8.64 -17.04
CA THR A 73 -7.63 -8.20 -18.15
C THR A 73 -8.22 -7.03 -18.93
N LYS A 74 -9.43 -6.57 -18.58
CA LYS A 74 -10.08 -5.41 -19.22
C LYS A 74 -9.91 -4.15 -18.39
N ARG A 75 -9.43 -3.09 -19.04
CA ARG A 75 -9.20 -1.79 -18.42
C ARG A 75 -10.48 -1.21 -17.79
N GLU A 76 -11.64 -1.40 -18.42
CA GLU A 76 -12.92 -0.91 -17.90
C GLU A 76 -13.36 -1.62 -16.62
N GLU A 77 -13.01 -2.90 -16.46
CA GLU A 77 -13.33 -3.67 -15.26
C GLU A 77 -12.37 -3.29 -14.12
N ASP A 78 -11.08 -3.13 -14.42
CA ASP A 78 -10.08 -2.64 -13.47
C ASP A 78 -10.42 -1.22 -12.98
N LYS A 79 -10.83 -0.33 -13.90
CA LYS A 79 -11.32 1.01 -13.59
C LYS A 79 -12.48 1.00 -12.60
N LYS A 80 -13.49 0.14 -12.81
CA LYS A 80 -14.65 0.04 -11.92
C LYS A 80 -14.26 -0.32 -10.49
N ILE A 81 -13.25 -1.18 -10.33
CA ILE A 81 -12.74 -1.56 -9.01
C ILE A 81 -12.05 -0.39 -8.35
N PHE A 82 -11.15 0.26 -9.09
CA PHE A 82 -10.45 1.44 -8.57
C PHE A 82 -11.46 2.52 -8.14
N GLU A 83 -12.45 2.84 -8.96
CA GLU A 83 -13.45 3.85 -8.62
C GLU A 83 -14.38 3.42 -7.47
N GLY A 84 -14.85 2.16 -7.49
CA GLY A 84 -15.82 1.66 -6.52
C GLY A 84 -15.24 1.35 -5.14
N GLU A 85 -13.96 0.99 -5.06
CA GLU A 85 -13.34 0.50 -3.82
C GLU A 85 -12.20 1.41 -3.34
N VAL A 86 -11.32 1.86 -4.25
CA VAL A 86 -10.17 2.70 -3.88
C VAL A 86 -10.57 4.16 -3.74
N LYS A 87 -11.15 4.74 -4.80
CA LYS A 87 -11.57 6.15 -4.82
C LYS A 87 -12.65 6.42 -3.77
N ALA A 88 -13.55 5.47 -3.55
CA ALA A 88 -14.57 5.54 -2.51
C ALA A 88 -14.00 5.61 -1.07
N LYS A 89 -12.76 5.17 -0.85
CA LYS A 89 -12.09 5.23 0.47
C LYS A 89 -11.40 6.58 0.73
N LEU A 90 -11.16 7.39 -0.31
CA LEU A 90 -10.40 8.63 -0.19
C LEU A 90 -11.22 9.70 0.53
N ARG A 91 -10.76 10.08 1.72
CA ARG A 91 -11.39 11.11 2.55
C ARG A 91 -10.44 12.27 2.80
N ASP A 92 -10.99 13.48 2.83
CA ASP A 92 -10.20 14.70 3.00
C ASP A 92 -9.51 14.82 4.38
N ASP A 93 -10.08 14.17 5.40
CA ASP A 93 -9.61 14.21 6.78
C ASP A 93 -8.69 13.04 7.16
N GLN A 94 -8.54 12.05 6.30
CA GLN A 94 -7.85 10.80 6.61
C GLN A 94 -6.87 10.45 5.49
N PRO A 95 -5.59 10.80 5.63
CA PRO A 95 -4.54 10.34 4.73
C PRO A 95 -4.39 8.81 4.83
N LEU A 96 -3.97 8.18 3.74
CA LEU A 96 -3.61 6.76 3.73
C LEU A 96 -2.60 6.47 2.63
N TYR A 97 -1.92 5.33 2.75
CA TYR A 97 -1.16 4.73 1.68
C TYR A 97 -1.95 3.60 1.04
N ILE A 98 -1.74 3.39 -0.25
CA ILE A 98 -2.44 2.41 -1.05
C ILE A 98 -1.43 1.64 -1.88
N LEU A 99 -1.51 0.31 -1.88
CA LEU A 99 -0.99 -0.49 -2.97
C LEU A 99 -2.16 -0.84 -3.89
N TYR A 100 -1.97 -0.65 -5.19
CA TYR A 100 -2.94 -1.04 -6.21
C TYR A 100 -2.23 -1.86 -7.27
N ASP A 101 -2.81 -2.99 -7.63
CA ASP A 101 -2.30 -3.88 -8.67
C ASP A 101 -3.01 -3.58 -9.99
N PHE A 102 -2.35 -2.85 -10.89
CA PHE A 102 -2.88 -2.57 -12.22
C PHE A 102 -2.76 -3.82 -13.09
N GLU A 103 -3.91 -4.30 -13.57
CA GLU A 103 -4.01 -5.43 -14.49
C GLU A 103 -4.97 -5.05 -15.63
N PHE A 104 -4.44 -4.91 -16.85
CA PHE A 104 -5.26 -4.65 -18.03
C PHE A 104 -4.49 -4.92 -19.32
N THR A 105 -5.24 -5.16 -20.39
CA THR A 105 -4.68 -5.32 -21.74
C THR A 105 -4.72 -3.98 -22.47
N THR A 106 -3.59 -3.56 -23.02
CA THR A 106 -3.51 -2.34 -23.84
C THR A 106 -4.23 -2.53 -25.17
N LYS A 107 -4.45 -1.43 -25.90
CA LYS A 107 -5.04 -1.48 -27.25
C LYS A 107 -4.18 -2.26 -28.25
N GLU A 108 -2.88 -2.37 -27.98
CA GLU A 108 -1.92 -3.14 -28.78
C GLU A 108 -1.89 -4.63 -28.40
N GLY A 109 -2.72 -5.06 -27.45
CA GLY A 109 -2.81 -6.45 -26.99
C GLY A 109 -1.74 -6.84 -25.97
N ARG A 110 -1.00 -5.89 -25.41
CA ARG A 110 -0.01 -6.16 -24.35
C ARG A 110 -0.72 -6.25 -23.01
N LEU A 111 -0.44 -7.30 -22.24
CA LEU A 111 -0.89 -7.38 -20.84
C LEU A 111 0.03 -6.52 -19.96
N ILE A 112 -0.57 -5.61 -19.19
CA ILE A 112 0.09 -4.79 -18.18
C ILE A 112 -0.25 -5.38 -16.81
N GLU A 113 0.78 -5.74 -16.06
CA GLU A 113 0.70 -6.25 -14.69
C GLU A 113 1.73 -5.50 -13.85
N LYS A 114 1.28 -4.48 -13.12
CA LYS A 114 2.17 -3.58 -12.38
C LYS A 114 1.52 -3.09 -11.10
N ILE A 115 2.23 -3.31 -10.00
CA ILE A 115 1.87 -2.72 -8.71
C ILE A 115 2.29 -1.25 -8.68
N ALA A 116 1.41 -0.40 -8.19
CA ALA A 116 1.69 0.99 -7.88
C ALA A 116 1.51 1.27 -6.38
N PHE A 117 2.39 2.14 -5.88
CA PHE A 117 2.27 2.72 -4.55
C PHE A 117 1.68 4.12 -4.67
N ILE A 118 0.51 4.32 -4.08
CA ILE A 118 -0.24 5.57 -4.15
C ILE A 118 -0.30 6.16 -2.75
N THR A 119 0.08 7.43 -2.62
CA THR A 119 -0.03 8.19 -1.37
C THR A 119 -1.21 9.15 -1.49
N TRP A 120 -2.23 8.98 -0.64
CA TRP A 120 -3.35 9.91 -0.51
C TRP A 120 -3.12 10.83 0.69
N VAL A 121 -2.90 12.11 0.43
CA VAL A 121 -2.77 13.14 1.45
C VAL A 121 -3.54 14.37 0.96
N SER A 122 -4.82 14.47 1.31
CA SER A 122 -5.66 15.57 0.86
C SER A 122 -5.08 16.93 1.25
N ASP A 123 -5.25 17.94 0.40
CA ASP A 123 -4.92 19.33 0.71
C ASP A 123 -5.68 19.89 1.91
N ARG A 124 -6.76 19.23 2.33
CA ARG A 124 -7.55 19.60 3.51
C ARG A 124 -7.17 18.82 4.78
N ALA A 125 -6.25 17.86 4.68
CA ALA A 125 -5.82 17.08 5.83
C ALA A 125 -5.09 17.95 6.88
N PRO A 126 -5.15 17.60 8.18
CA PRO A 126 -4.41 18.30 9.22
C PRO A 126 -2.91 18.36 8.91
N ILE A 127 -2.28 19.52 9.15
CA ILE A 127 -0.85 19.73 8.84
C ILE A 127 0.04 18.68 9.51
N ARG A 128 -0.29 18.27 10.74
CA ARG A 128 0.43 17.22 11.47
C ARG A 128 0.43 15.90 10.72
N ASP A 129 -0.72 15.51 10.17
CA ASP A 129 -0.88 14.23 9.49
C ASP A 129 -0.18 14.30 8.13
N LYS A 130 -0.29 15.43 7.40
CA LYS A 130 0.50 15.66 6.18
C LYS A 130 2.00 15.47 6.41
N MET A 131 2.52 16.03 7.51
CA MET A 131 3.93 15.87 7.87
C MET A 131 4.28 14.42 8.18
N SER A 132 3.51 13.75 9.04
CA SER A 132 3.82 12.36 9.43
C SER A 132 3.76 11.39 8.25
N TYR A 133 2.75 11.51 7.39
CA TYR A 133 2.65 10.70 6.17
C TYR A 133 3.73 11.04 5.15
N SER A 134 4.16 12.30 5.04
CA SER A 134 5.28 12.64 4.16
C SER A 134 6.60 12.08 4.68
N SER A 135 6.87 12.20 5.98
CA SER A 135 8.12 11.71 6.61
C SER A 135 8.21 10.18 6.61
N THR A 136 7.08 9.50 6.78
CA THR A 136 7.01 8.03 6.86
C THR A 136 7.03 7.35 5.50
N LYS A 137 6.68 8.06 4.42
CA LYS A 137 6.56 7.51 3.07
C LYS A 137 7.81 6.74 2.64
N ASP A 138 9.00 7.32 2.84
CA ASP A 138 10.24 6.69 2.38
C ASP A 138 10.60 5.43 3.18
N ALA A 139 10.18 5.34 4.45
CA ALA A 139 10.30 4.12 5.25
C ALA A 139 9.39 3.02 4.70
N VAL A 140 8.15 3.34 4.37
CA VAL A 140 7.20 2.39 3.75
C VAL A 140 7.71 1.89 2.40
N LYS A 141 8.24 2.78 1.55
CA LYS A 141 8.79 2.41 0.25
C LYS A 141 9.95 1.42 0.34
N LYS A 142 10.76 1.47 1.39
CA LYS A 142 11.85 0.50 1.61
C LYS A 142 11.34 -0.94 1.80
N CYS A 143 10.06 -1.13 2.14
CA CYS A 143 9.43 -2.45 2.18
C CYS A 143 9.16 -3.01 0.77
N PHE A 144 9.14 -2.17 -0.27
CA PHE A 144 8.71 -2.54 -1.62
C PHE A 144 9.90 -2.74 -2.55
N ASP A 145 10.45 -3.96 -2.54
CA ASP A 145 11.60 -4.32 -3.37
C ASP A 145 11.30 -4.14 -4.87
N GLY A 146 11.91 -3.11 -5.47
CA GLY A 146 11.86 -2.80 -6.90
C GLY A 146 10.60 -2.11 -7.41
N LEU A 147 9.77 -1.52 -6.54
CA LEU A 147 8.58 -0.78 -6.96
C LEU A 147 8.96 0.60 -7.52
N SER A 148 8.63 0.84 -8.78
CA SER A 148 8.95 2.10 -9.49
C SER A 148 7.72 2.98 -9.77
N ASN A 149 6.51 2.42 -9.71
CA ASN A 149 5.27 3.16 -9.97
C ASN A 149 4.78 3.82 -8.68
N GLU A 150 5.13 5.09 -8.48
CA GLU A 150 4.66 5.90 -7.36
C GLU A 150 3.72 7.00 -7.85
N PHE A 151 2.62 7.21 -7.12
CA PHE A 151 1.69 8.31 -7.34
C PHE A 151 1.42 9.06 -6.04
N LYS A 152 1.30 10.38 -6.14
CA LYS A 152 0.89 11.25 -5.03
C LYS A 152 -0.39 11.96 -5.42
N LEU A 153 -1.42 11.78 -4.61
CA LEU A 153 -2.76 12.32 -4.84
C LEU A 153 -3.12 13.25 -3.66
N ASN A 154 -3.50 14.49 -3.96
CA ASN A 154 -3.85 15.50 -2.95
C ASN A 154 -5.29 16.00 -3.08
N ASN A 155 -5.96 15.67 -4.18
CA ASN A 155 -7.39 15.91 -4.37
C ASN A 155 -8.04 14.74 -5.12
N ILE A 156 -9.36 14.62 -5.03
CA ILE A 156 -10.10 13.48 -5.61
C ILE A 156 -10.02 13.42 -7.15
N GLY A 157 -9.71 14.55 -7.79
CA GLY A 157 -9.49 14.64 -9.24
C GLY A 157 -8.17 14.00 -9.67
N ASP A 158 -7.13 14.02 -8.82
CA ASP A 158 -5.87 13.32 -9.09
C ASP A 158 -6.07 11.80 -9.16
N ALA A 159 -7.08 11.28 -8.44
CA ALA A 159 -7.47 9.87 -8.45
C ALA A 159 -8.28 9.51 -9.72
N ASP A 160 -7.80 9.91 -10.88
CA ASP A 160 -8.34 9.53 -12.19
C ASP A 160 -7.66 8.25 -12.67
N TYR A 161 -8.44 7.18 -12.82
CA TYR A 161 -7.90 5.87 -13.16
C TYR A 161 -7.17 5.87 -14.51
N ASP A 162 -7.76 6.50 -15.53
CA ASP A 162 -7.20 6.45 -16.89
C ASP A 162 -5.83 7.13 -16.94
N THR A 163 -5.68 8.27 -16.27
CA THR A 163 -4.40 8.98 -16.15
C THR A 163 -3.34 8.12 -15.44
N LEU A 164 -3.70 7.44 -14.35
CA LEU A 164 -2.78 6.57 -13.61
C LEU A 164 -2.39 5.35 -14.44
N ALA A 165 -3.36 4.71 -15.10
CA ALA A 165 -3.14 3.54 -15.95
C ALA A 165 -2.25 3.87 -17.15
N ASP A 166 -2.43 5.03 -17.78
CA ASP A 166 -1.58 5.48 -18.89
C ASP A 166 -0.12 5.70 -18.45
N GLU A 167 0.09 6.25 -17.25
CA GLU A 167 1.44 6.42 -16.70
C GLU A 167 2.09 5.09 -16.31
N VAL A 168 1.31 4.12 -15.83
CA VAL A 168 1.79 2.74 -15.57
C VAL A 168 2.16 2.06 -16.89
N GLU A 169 1.32 2.16 -17.92
CA GLU A 169 1.55 1.60 -19.24
C GLU A 169 2.82 2.19 -19.89
N ARG A 170 3.02 3.50 -19.77
CA ARG A 170 4.22 4.19 -20.29
C ARG A 170 5.53 3.70 -19.65
N LYS A 171 5.47 3.20 -18.40
CA LYS A 171 6.62 2.70 -17.64
C LYS A 171 6.82 1.18 -17.77
N ALA A 172 5.95 0.49 -18.51
CA ALA A 172 5.96 -0.96 -18.65
C ALA A 172 6.74 -1.44 -19.89
#